data_AF-A0A6S4Q123-F1
#
_entry.id   AF-A0A6S4Q123-F1
#
_cell.length_a   1.000
_cell.length_b   1.000
_cell.length_c   1.000
_cell.angle_alpha   90.00
_cell.angle_beta   90.00
_cell.angle_gamma   90.00
#
_symmetry.space_group_name_H-M   'P 1'
#
loop_
_entity.id
_entity.type
_entity.pdbx_description
1 polymer ?
#
loop_
_entity_poly.entity_id
_entity_poly.type
_entity_poly.pdbx_seq_one_letter_code
_entity_poly.pdbx_strand_id
1 'polypeptide(L)'
;MGAGGRRDPSEYTSIICEVFYDALRRKNGVRPVAGQPFPNDMKVECAKAIRALPLGTKVKLSVVETEKEGSRPFLYSSYKWAYDIVK
;
A
#
# COMPACT_ATOMS: atom_id res chain seq x y z
N MET A 1 -11.86 19.75 13.27
CA MET A 1 -10.50 19.24 13.53
C MET A 1 -10.20 18.18 12.48
N GLY A 2 -9.74 18.59 11.29
CA GLY A 2 -9.40 17.66 10.22
C GLY A 2 -7.94 17.30 10.35
N ALA A 3 -7.63 16.16 10.96
CA ALA A 3 -6.29 15.59 11.01
C ALA A 3 -5.87 15.07 9.62
N GLY A 4 -5.83 15.96 8.63
CA GLY A 4 -5.18 15.73 7.35
C GLY A 4 -3.70 15.98 7.52
N GLY A 5 -3.03 15.11 8.29
CA GLY A 5 -1.59 15.17 8.52
C GLY A 5 -0.89 15.30 7.17
N ARG A 6 -0.27 16.46 6.96
CA ARG A 6 0.59 16.77 5.82
C ARG A 6 1.85 15.94 6.00
N ARG A 7 1.77 14.63 5.72
CA ARG A 7 2.91 13.72 5.76
C ARG A 7 3.91 14.19 4.73
N ASP A 8 5.13 14.42 5.16
CA ASP A 8 6.18 14.86 4.28
C ASP A 8 6.45 13.78 3.24
N PRO A 9 6.61 14.16 1.95
CA PRO A 9 6.93 13.22 0.89
C PRO A 9 8.21 12.41 1.19
N SER A 10 9.11 12.96 2.01
CA SER A 10 10.35 12.34 2.45
C SER A 10 10.16 11.10 3.36
N GLU A 11 9.01 10.95 4.02
CA GLU A 11 8.73 9.76 4.85
C GLU A 11 8.24 8.57 4.02
N TYR A 12 7.87 8.81 2.76
CA TYR A 12 7.44 7.74 1.89
C TYR A 12 8.64 6.98 1.33
N THR A 13 8.61 5.67 1.51
CA THR A 13 9.57 4.75 0.93
C THR A 13 8.95 4.12 -0.32
N SER A 14 9.72 4.09 -1.41
CA SER A 14 9.31 3.45 -2.65
C SER A 14 9.51 1.94 -2.58
N ILE A 15 8.43 1.16 -2.65
CA ILE A 15 8.49 -0.30 -2.64
C ILE A 15 7.71 -0.90 -3.80
N ILE A 16 7.98 -2.17 -4.06
CA ILE A 16 7.21 -2.99 -4.99
C ILE A 16 6.14 -3.76 -4.21
N CYS A 17 4.89 -3.52 -4.56
CA CYS A 17 3.73 -4.23 -4.03
C CYS A 17 3.09 -5.09 -5.10
N GLU A 18 2.33 -6.09 -4.68
CA GLU A 18 1.53 -6.95 -5.53
C GLU A 18 0.05 -6.83 -5.15
N VAL A 19 -0.81 -6.84 -6.17
CA VAL A 19 -2.26 -6.92 -5.98
C VAL A 19 -2.64 -8.36 -5.70
N PHE A 20 -3.25 -8.60 -4.54
CA PHE A 20 -3.70 -9.92 -4.12
C PHE A 20 -5.19 -9.92 -3.82
N TYR A 21 -5.82 -11.09 -3.88
CA TYR A 21 -7.23 -11.22 -3.54
C TYR A 21 -7.35 -11.51 -2.04
N ASP A 22 -7.97 -10.60 -1.29
CA ASP A 22 -8.29 -10.81 0.11
C ASP A 22 -9.62 -11.56 0.19
N ALA A 23 -9.53 -12.88 0.38
CA ALA A 23 -10.70 -13.76 0.47
C ALA A 23 -11.60 -13.43 1.68
N LEU A 24 -11.01 -12.96 2.79
CA LEU A 24 -11.75 -12.59 4.00
C LEU A 24 -12.67 -11.39 3.78
N ARG A 25 -12.23 -10.41 2.98
CA ARG A 25 -13.00 -9.21 2.64
C ARG A 25 -13.68 -9.28 1.28
N ARG A 26 -13.46 -10.36 0.52
CA ARG A 26 -13.90 -10.56 -0.87
C ARG A 26 -13.55 -9.38 -1.78
N LYS A 27 -12.34 -8.82 -1.59
CA LYS A 27 -11.88 -7.59 -2.25
C LYS A 27 -10.41 -7.68 -2.61
N ASN A 28 -9.99 -6.93 -3.61
CA ASN A 28 -8.58 -6.81 -3.97
C ASN A 28 -7.84 -5.98 -2.92
N GLY A 29 -6.80 -6.56 -2.36
CA GLY A 29 -5.83 -5.93 -1.47
C GLY A 29 -4.51 -5.68 -2.20
N VAL A 30 -3.65 -4.89 -1.57
CA VAL A 30 -2.29 -4.68 -2.02
C VAL A 30 -1.37 -5.00 -0.85
N ARG A 31 -0.30 -5.77 -1.12
CA ARG A 31 0.70 -6.19 -0.13
C ARG A 31 2.10 -5.98 -0.69
N PRO A 32 3.12 -5.75 0.15
CA PRO A 32 4.51 -5.75 -0.29
C PRO A 32 4.89 -7.09 -0.91
N VAL A 33 5.70 -7.07 -1.97
CA VAL A 33 6.32 -8.30 -2.50
C VAL A 33 7.37 -8.80 -1.52
N ALA A 34 7.58 -10.12 -1.46
CA ALA A 34 8.64 -10.71 -0.66
C ALA A 34 10.01 -10.10 -1.04
N GLY A 35 10.80 -9.68 -0.04
CA GLY A 35 12.10 -9.03 -0.24
C GLY A 35 12.05 -7.50 -0.25
N GLN A 36 10.89 -6.89 -0.06
CA GLN A 36 10.79 -5.46 0.28
C GLN A 36 11.13 -5.21 1.77
N PRO A 37 11.43 -3.96 2.16
CA PRO A 37 11.71 -3.62 3.57
C PRO A 37 10.54 -3.89 4.53
N PHE A 38 9.34 -4.16 4.02
CA PHE A 38 8.16 -4.43 4.82
C PHE A 38 7.65 -5.86 4.65
N PRO A 39 7.01 -6.43 5.69
CA PRO A 39 6.46 -7.77 5.62
C PRO A 39 5.31 -7.86 4.60
N ASN A 40 5.24 -8.98 3.89
CA ASN A 40 4.18 -9.28 2.92
C ASN A 40 2.81 -9.58 3.55
N ASP A 41 2.76 -9.78 4.87
CA ASP A 41 1.52 -9.87 5.66
C ASP A 41 0.89 -8.49 5.90
N MET A 42 1.68 -7.42 5.75
CA MET A 42 1.23 -6.05 5.99
C MET A 42 0.32 -5.57 4.87
N LYS A 43 -0.80 -4.96 5.25
CA LYS A 43 -1.75 -4.40 4.29
C LYS A 43 -1.30 -3.01 3.86
N VAL A 44 -1.34 -2.78 2.55
CA VAL A 44 -1.16 -1.46 1.95
C VAL A 44 -2.54 -0.87 1.64
N GLU A 45 -2.87 0.23 2.31
CA GLU A 45 -3.94 1.13 1.88
C GLU A 45 -3.45 1.96 0.71
N CYS A 46 -4.03 1.73 -0.46
CA CYS A 46 -3.69 2.45 -1.68
C CYS A 46 -4.96 2.89 -2.41
N ALA A 47 -4.77 3.65 -3.48
CA ALA A 47 -5.85 4.10 -4.34
C ALA A 47 -6.67 2.91 -4.88
N LYS A 48 -7.98 3.13 -5.03
CA LYS A 48 -8.90 2.16 -5.65
C LYS A 48 -8.45 1.76 -7.06
N ALA A 49 -7.79 2.66 -7.80
CA ALA A 49 -7.24 2.39 -9.12
C ALA A 49 -6.21 1.24 -9.12
N ILE A 50 -5.32 1.20 -8.13
CA ILE A 50 -4.31 0.14 -8.00
C ILE A 50 -4.99 -1.19 -7.61
N ARG A 51 -5.95 -1.14 -6.68
CA ARG A 51 -6.74 -2.33 -6.31
C ARG A 51 -7.59 -2.87 -7.46
N ALA A 52 -7.94 -2.04 -8.43
CA ALA A 52 -8.69 -2.45 -9.62
C ALA A 52 -7.82 -3.15 -10.68
N LEU A 53 -6.50 -3.16 -10.51
CA LEU A 53 -5.60 -3.90 -11.38
C LEU A 53 -5.80 -5.42 -11.23
N PRO A 54 -5.39 -6.22 -12.23
CA PRO A 54 -5.44 -7.68 -12.16
C PRO A 54 -4.65 -8.23 -10.96
N LEU A 55 -5.13 -9.33 -10.40
CA LEU A 55 -4.42 -10.07 -9.35
C LEU A 55 -3.04 -10.54 -9.86
N GLY A 56 -2.02 -10.45 -9.01
CA GLY A 56 -0.63 -10.74 -9.37
C GLY A 56 0.10 -9.59 -10.07
N THR A 57 -0.59 -8.46 -10.36
CA THR A 57 0.08 -7.28 -10.90
C THR A 57 1.00 -6.69 -9.85
N LYS A 58 2.28 -6.50 -10.18
CA LYS A 58 3.23 -5.80 -9.32
C LYS A 58 3.25 -4.33 -9.70
N VAL A 59 3.24 -3.48 -8.68
CA VAL A 59 3.24 -2.04 -8.80
C VAL A 59 4.30 -1.47 -7.88
N LYS A 60 5.12 -0.57 -8.39
CA LYS A 60 6.01 0.24 -7.60
C LYS A 60 5.26 1.49 -7.15
N LEU A 61 5.15 1.69 -5.84
CA LEU A 61 4.51 2.87 -5.28
C LEU A 61 5.19 3.31 -3.99
N SER A 62 5.00 4.58 -3.67
CA SER A 62 5.49 5.19 -2.45
C SER A 62 4.53 4.91 -1.30
N VAL A 63 5.02 4.27 -0.24
CA VAL A 63 4.26 3.94 0.97
C VAL A 63 4.93 4.55 2.19
N VAL A 64 4.15 4.81 3.23
CA VAL A 64 4.65 5.20 4.54
C VAL A 64 4.06 4.27 5.58
N GLU A 65 4.88 3.86 6.55
CA GLU A 65 4.40 3.08 7.68
C GLU A 65 3.44 3.92 8.50
N THR A 66 2.31 3.33 8.86
CA THR A 66 1.29 3.98 9.68
C THR A 66 0.89 3.04 10.77
N GLU A 67 1.11 3.52 11.98
CA GLU A 67 0.62 2.88 13.18
C GLU A 67 -0.66 3.61 13.60
N LYS A 68 -1.67 2.85 13.98
CA LYS A 68 -2.89 3.41 14.57
C LYS A 68 -3.02 2.81 15.96
N GLU A 69 -3.20 3.67 16.95
CA GLU A 69 -3.37 3.27 18.35
C GLU A 69 -4.50 2.21 18.45
N GLY A 70 -4.17 1.02 18.93
CA GLY A 70 -5.09 -0.13 19.01
C GLY A 70 -5.27 -0.95 17.72
N SER A 71 -4.43 -0.77 16.69
CA SER A 71 -4.47 -1.57 15.46
C SER A 71 -3.07 -2.01 15.02
N ARG A 72 -3.04 -3.07 14.21
CA ARG A 72 -1.79 -3.56 13.61
C ARG A 72 -1.19 -2.48 12.70
N PRO A 73 0.14 -2.35 12.65
CA PRO A 73 0.79 -1.41 11.75
C PRO A 73 0.42 -1.76 10.29
N PHE A 74 0.13 -0.73 9.50
CA PHE A 74 -0.25 -0.87 8.10
C PHE A 74 0.49 0.16 7.25
N LEU A 75 0.61 -0.13 5.96
CA LEU A 75 1.24 0.79 5.03
C LEU A 75 0.18 1.66 4.40
N TYR A 76 0.45 2.95 4.31
CA TYR A 76 -0.42 3.90 3.62
C TYR A 76 0.28 4.46 2.39
N SER A 77 -0.43 4.50 1.28
CA SER A 77 -0.02 5.18 0.07
C SER A 77 -1.07 6.20 -0.34
N SER A 78 -0.61 7.44 -0.55
CA SER A 78 -1.49 8.49 -1.04
C SER A 78 -1.90 8.22 -2.48
N TYR A 79 -3.19 8.41 -2.78
CA TYR A 79 -3.74 8.29 -4.14
C TYR A 79 -3.17 9.32 -5.13
N LYS A 80 -2.48 10.34 -4.63
CA LYS A 80 -1.81 11.37 -5.45
C LYS A 80 -0.45 10.90 -5.97
N TRP A 81 0.14 9.85 -5.40
CA TRP A 81 1.42 9.34 -5.87
C TRP A 81 1.27 8.63 -7.21
N ALA A 82 2.20 8.90 -8.11
CA ALA A 82 2.38 8.08 -9.30
C ALA A 82 2.78 6.67 -8.87
N TYR A 83 2.24 5.68 -9.56
CA TYR A 83 2.60 4.27 -9.43
C TYR A 83 3.05 3.75 -10.80
N ASP A 84 4.02 2.86 -10.77
CA ASP A 84 4.56 2.23 -11.98
C ASP A 84 4.25 0.73 -11.96
N ILE A 85 3.82 0.16 -13.08
CA ILE A 85 3.51 -1.27 -13.15
C ILE A 85 4.79 -2.02 -13.52
N VAL A 86 5.30 -2.82 -12.59
CA VAL A 86 6.48 -3.66 -12.80
C VAL A 86 6.00 -5.03 -13.23
N LYS A 87 6.40 -5.51 -14.40
CA LYS A 87 6.01 -6.83 -14.93
C LYS A 87 6.97 -7.92 -14.46
#